data_AF-A0A920L3Y5-F1
#
_entry.id   AF-A0A920L3Y5-F1
#
_cell.length_a   1.000
_cell.length_b   1.000
_cell.length_c   1.000
_cell.angle_alpha   90.00
_cell.angle_beta   90.00
_cell.angle_gamma   90.00
#
_symmetry.space_group_name_H-M   'P 1'
#
loop_
_entity.id
_entity.type
_entity.pdbx_description
1 polymer ?
#
loop_
_entity_poly.entity_id
_entity_poly.type
_entity_poly.pdbx_seq_one_letter_code
_entity_poly.pdbx_strand_id
1 'polypeptide(L)'
;MSYENVLFRSFRGIVFISITPFILLTASLWFSSDETAFILAHVSQVYFSILLFFLAGIIWGMRASLIKEQTELLLIAFVPILIATIGGISSFYINPAWGVGFLLLTIYGIRHVKVINNQINKLEQPYVVLIDKISIILCICLMVILTYWLNPYTNPIEVYY
;
A
#
# COMPACT_ATOMS: atom_id res chain seq x y z
N MET A 1 -0.29 -25.45 20.47
CA MET A 1 -0.18 -24.22 19.64
C MET A 1 -1.47 -23.45 19.81
N SER A 2 -1.45 -22.20 20.29
CA SER A 2 -2.67 -21.39 20.43
C SER A 2 -3.27 -21.08 19.04
N TYR A 3 -4.60 -21.13 18.90
CA TYR A 3 -5.34 -20.83 17.67
C TYR A 3 -4.95 -19.45 17.08
N GLU A 4 -4.74 -18.49 17.96
CA GLU A 4 -4.28 -17.13 17.65
C GLU A 4 -2.92 -17.09 16.92
N ASN A 5 -1.99 -17.95 17.30
CA ASN A 5 -0.69 -18.06 16.63
C ASN A 5 -0.80 -18.63 15.22
N VAL A 6 -1.77 -19.52 14.98
CA VAL A 6 -2.02 -20.08 13.65
C VAL A 6 -2.64 -19.03 12.75
N LEU A 7 -3.61 -18.27 13.27
CA LEU A 7 -4.29 -17.20 12.56
C LEU A 7 -3.32 -16.07 12.17
N PHE A 8 -2.51 -15.58 13.12
CA PHE A 8 -1.50 -14.56 12.85
C PHE A 8 -0.50 -15.01 11.78
N ARG A 9 -0.03 -16.26 11.87
CA ARG A 9 0.91 -16.82 10.88
C ARG A 9 0.29 -16.88 9.48
N SER A 10 -0.99 -17.23 9.38
CA SER A 10 -1.73 -17.26 8.12
C SER A 10 -1.82 -15.86 7.52
N PHE A 11 -2.29 -14.86 8.29
CA PHE A 11 -2.38 -13.47 7.83
C PHE A 11 -1.04 -12.92 7.37
N ARG A 12 0.01 -13.14 8.17
CA ARG A 12 1.36 -12.72 7.82
C ARG A 12 1.81 -13.34 6.49
N GLY A 13 1.54 -14.63 6.29
CA GLY A 13 1.88 -15.32 5.04
C GLY A 13 1.14 -14.73 3.84
N ILE A 14 -0.18 -14.57 3.93
CA ILE A 14 -1.01 -14.01 2.86
C ILE A 14 -0.52 -12.63 2.47
N VAL A 15 -0.30 -11.74 3.44
CA VAL A 15 0.10 -10.36 3.17
C VAL A 15 1.47 -10.29 2.49
N PHE A 16 2.48 -11.05 2.96
CA PHE A 16 3.78 -11.04 2.30
C PHE A 16 3.74 -11.65 0.89
N ILE A 17 2.96 -12.70 0.67
CA ILE A 17 2.76 -13.28 -0.66
C ILE A 17 2.14 -12.27 -1.61
N SER A 18 1.17 -11.47 -1.14
CA SER A 18 0.52 -10.43 -1.94
C SER A 18 1.42 -9.22 -2.22
N ILE A 19 2.33 -8.85 -1.31
CA ILE A 19 3.25 -7.72 -1.51
C ILE A 19 4.44 -8.10 -2.42
N THR A 20 4.88 -9.36 -2.38
CA THR A 20 6.01 -9.85 -3.19
C THR A 20 5.93 -9.49 -4.68
N PRO A 21 4.84 -9.76 -5.42
CA PRO A 21 4.74 -9.37 -6.82
C PRO A 21 4.82 -7.84 -7.02
N PHE A 22 4.34 -7.03 -6.06
CA PHE A 22 4.49 -5.58 -6.14
C PHE A 22 5.95 -5.16 -6.04
N ILE A 23 6.73 -5.75 -5.11
CA ILE A 23 8.17 -5.49 -5.00
C ILE A 23 8.91 -5.88 -6.29
N LEU A 24 8.57 -7.03 -6.87
CA LEU A 24 9.19 -7.47 -8.12
C LEU A 24 8.87 -6.52 -9.27
N LEU A 25 7.62 -6.06 -9.36
CA LEU A 25 7.15 -5.15 -10.40
C LEU A 25 7.83 -3.77 -10.29
N THR A 26 7.99 -3.24 -9.07
CA THR A 26 8.71 -1.98 -8.85
C THR A 26 10.20 -2.09 -9.09
N ALA A 27 10.80 -3.24 -8.79
CA ALA A 27 12.21 -3.50 -9.11
C ALA A 27 12.41 -3.65 -10.63
N SER A 28 11.55 -4.39 -11.33
CA SER A 28 11.69 -4.62 -12.78
C SER A 28 11.64 -3.34 -13.59
N LEU A 29 10.94 -2.33 -13.09
CA LEU A 29 10.82 -1.02 -13.73
C LEU A 29 12.18 -0.36 -14.02
N TRP A 30 13.20 -0.60 -13.19
CA TRP A 30 14.56 -0.03 -13.37
C TRP A 30 15.48 -0.86 -14.26
N PHE A 31 15.08 -2.09 -14.60
CA PHE A 31 15.84 -2.99 -15.45
C PHE A 31 15.21 -3.17 -16.84
N SER A 32 14.08 -2.51 -17.09
CA SER A 32 13.31 -2.53 -18.31
C SER A 32 13.70 -1.39 -19.25
N SER A 33 13.43 -1.54 -20.55
CA SER A 33 13.56 -0.44 -21.53
C SER A 33 12.53 0.66 -21.29
N ASP A 34 12.77 1.88 -21.75
CA ASP A 34 11.91 3.03 -21.45
C ASP A 34 10.42 2.81 -21.79
N GLU A 35 10.11 2.24 -22.96
CA GLU A 35 8.73 1.92 -23.35
C GLU A 35 8.08 0.89 -22.41
N THR A 36 8.84 -0.14 -22.02
CA THR A 36 8.31 -1.18 -21.12
C THR A 36 8.21 -0.67 -19.69
N ALA A 37 9.17 0.13 -19.23
CA ALA A 37 9.18 0.78 -17.92
C ALA A 37 7.96 1.71 -17.75
N PHE A 38 7.57 2.44 -18.81
CA PHE A 38 6.39 3.29 -18.81
C PHE A 38 5.09 2.51 -18.56
N ILE A 39 4.94 1.38 -19.25
CA ILE A 39 3.79 0.48 -19.05
C ILE A 39 3.84 -0.15 -17.66
N LEU A 40 5.02 -0.64 -17.23
CA LEU A 40 5.23 -1.21 -15.90
C LEU A 40 4.89 -0.23 -14.78
N ALA A 41 5.19 1.06 -14.95
CA ALA A 41 4.89 2.09 -13.96
C ALA A 41 3.39 2.24 -13.72
N HIS A 42 2.59 2.27 -14.80
CA HIS A 42 1.13 2.29 -14.72
C HIS A 42 0.56 1.00 -14.13
N VAL A 43 1.05 -0.15 -14.60
CA VAL A 43 0.65 -1.46 -14.05
C VAL A 43 0.97 -1.52 -12.56
N SER A 44 2.08 -0.93 -12.12
CA SER A 44 2.45 -0.85 -10.70
C SER A 44 1.49 -0.01 -9.88
N GLN A 45 1.05 1.14 -10.39
CA GLN A 45 0.06 1.97 -9.71
C GLN A 45 -1.31 1.29 -9.61
N VAL A 46 -1.74 0.61 -10.67
CA VAL A 46 -2.98 -0.20 -10.64
C VAL A 46 -2.86 -1.33 -9.62
N TYR A 47 -1.76 -2.08 -9.68
CA TYR A 47 -1.52 -3.18 -8.77
C TYR A 47 -1.49 -2.70 -7.32
N PHE A 48 -0.85 -1.56 -7.06
CA PHE A 48 -0.84 -0.95 -5.74
C PHE A 48 -2.23 -0.63 -5.21
N SER A 49 -3.10 -0.09 -6.07
CA SER A 49 -4.47 0.24 -5.72
C SER A 49 -5.26 -1.02 -5.38
N ILE A 50 -5.12 -2.08 -6.20
CA ILE A 50 -5.71 -3.41 -5.93
C ILE A 50 -5.18 -3.99 -4.61
N LEU A 51 -3.88 -3.87 -4.35
CA LEU A 51 -3.24 -4.33 -3.13
C LEU A 51 -3.81 -3.62 -1.90
N LEU A 52 -4.07 -2.31 -1.97
CA LEU A 52 -4.70 -1.57 -0.88
C LEU A 52 -6.15 -2.03 -0.62
N PHE A 53 -6.95 -2.28 -1.66
CA PHE A 53 -8.28 -2.88 -1.50
C PHE A 53 -8.20 -4.28 -0.87
N PHE A 54 -7.23 -5.09 -1.29
CA PHE A 54 -6.99 -6.40 -0.74
C PHE A 54 -6.61 -6.35 0.75
N LEU A 55 -5.72 -5.44 1.13
CA LEU A 55 -5.35 -5.20 2.53
C LEU A 55 -6.54 -4.72 3.36
N ALA A 56 -7.38 -3.82 2.82
CA ALA A 56 -8.63 -3.42 3.47
C ALA A 56 -9.56 -4.62 3.71
N GLY A 57 -9.69 -5.51 2.72
CA GLY A 57 -10.47 -6.75 2.85
C GLY A 57 -9.94 -7.67 3.94
N ILE A 58 -8.61 -7.80 4.08
CA ILE A 58 -7.99 -8.56 5.17
C ILE A 58 -8.30 -7.93 6.53
N ILE A 59 -8.13 -6.61 6.66
CA ILE A 59 -8.42 -5.87 7.90
C ILE A 59 -9.90 -6.03 8.27
N TRP A 60 -10.79 -5.94 7.29
CA TRP A 60 -12.21 -6.19 7.48
C TRP A 60 -12.49 -7.62 7.97
N GLY A 61 -11.86 -8.63 7.36
CA GLY A 61 -12.00 -10.04 7.75
C GLY A 61 -11.52 -10.33 9.17
N MET A 62 -10.51 -9.60 9.65
CA MET A 62 -9.99 -9.72 11.02
C MET A 62 -11.01 -9.30 12.09
N ARG A 63 -12.03 -8.50 11.74
CA ARG A 63 -13.09 -8.04 12.65
C ARG A 63 -13.77 -9.18 13.41
N ALA A 64 -14.04 -10.30 12.75
CA ALA A 64 -14.77 -11.41 13.38
C ALA A 64 -13.92 -12.18 14.40
N SER A 65 -12.59 -12.10 14.31
CA SER A 65 -11.69 -12.98 15.05
C SER A 65 -10.86 -12.30 16.15
N LEU A 66 -10.65 -10.99 16.09
CA LEU A 66 -9.62 -10.32 16.91
C LEU A 66 -10.15 -9.33 17.96
N ILE A 67 -11.33 -8.73 17.80
CA ILE A 67 -11.74 -7.61 18.67
C ILE A 67 -13.23 -7.68 19.08
N LYS A 68 -13.49 -7.43 20.38
CA LYS A 68 -14.85 -7.25 20.96
C LYS A 68 -15.57 -6.00 20.43
N GLU A 69 -14.83 -4.92 20.19
CA GLU A 69 -15.30 -3.64 19.60
C GLU A 69 -15.17 -3.62 18.07
N GLN A 70 -16.26 -4.02 17.42
CA GLN A 70 -16.37 -4.21 15.97
C GLN A 70 -16.30 -2.93 15.12
N THR A 71 -16.52 -1.76 15.71
CA THR A 71 -16.66 -0.46 15.03
C THR A 71 -15.33 0.21 14.72
N GLU A 72 -14.28 -0.04 15.50
CA GLU A 72 -12.99 0.64 15.34
C GLU A 72 -12.13 0.05 14.21
N LEU A 73 -12.17 -1.27 14.06
CA LEU A 73 -11.54 -2.00 12.95
C LEU A 73 -12.14 -1.61 11.60
N LEU A 74 -13.43 -1.24 11.60
CA LEU A 74 -14.14 -0.80 10.42
C LEU A 74 -13.54 0.52 9.90
N LEU A 75 -13.26 1.48 10.78
CA LEU A 75 -12.60 2.74 10.43
C LEU A 75 -11.21 2.49 9.82
N ILE A 76 -10.41 1.61 10.43
CA ILE A 76 -9.08 1.25 9.91
C ILE A 76 -9.17 0.55 8.54
N ALA A 77 -10.19 -0.28 8.31
CA ALA A 77 -10.40 -0.95 7.02
C ALA A 77 -10.83 0.02 5.90
N PHE A 78 -11.56 1.09 6.24
CA PHE A 78 -11.96 2.11 5.25
C PHE A 78 -10.81 3.01 4.80
N VAL A 79 -9.78 3.16 5.62
CA VAL A 79 -8.64 4.02 5.32
C VAL A 79 -7.91 3.61 4.02
N PRO A 80 -7.46 2.35 3.84
CA PRO A 80 -6.80 1.95 2.58
C PRO A 80 -7.72 2.07 1.36
N ILE A 81 -9.04 1.89 1.53
CA ILE A 81 -10.03 2.05 0.45
C ILE A 81 -10.05 3.51 -0.04
N LEU A 82 -10.14 4.47 0.88
CA LEU A 82 -10.14 5.89 0.54
C LEU A 82 -8.82 6.32 -0.11
N ILE A 83 -7.69 5.81 0.40
CA ILE A 83 -6.37 6.09 -0.18
C ILE A 83 -6.27 5.53 -1.59
N ALA A 84 -6.73 4.30 -1.82
CA ALA A 84 -6.70 3.66 -3.12
C ALA A 84 -7.57 4.38 -4.15
N THR A 85 -8.78 4.82 -3.77
CA THR A 85 -9.67 5.53 -4.69
C THR A 85 -9.12 6.92 -5.04
N ILE A 86 -8.72 7.72 -4.05
CA ILE A 86 -8.22 9.07 -4.30
C ILE A 86 -6.88 9.01 -5.05
N GLY A 87 -5.97 8.14 -4.61
CA GLY A 87 -4.67 7.97 -5.26
C GLY A 87 -4.79 7.43 -6.69
N GLY A 88 -5.66 6.45 -6.92
CA GLY A 88 -5.95 5.93 -8.25
C GLY A 88 -6.52 7.01 -9.18
N ILE A 89 -7.54 7.75 -8.72
CA ILE A 89 -8.11 8.86 -9.50
C ILE A 89 -7.03 9.90 -9.82
N SER A 90 -6.21 10.29 -8.84
CA SER A 90 -5.15 11.27 -9.05
C SER A 90 -4.08 10.81 -10.04
N SER A 91 -3.73 9.51 -10.01
CA SER A 91 -2.79 8.91 -10.95
C SER A 91 -3.28 8.93 -12.39
N PHE A 92 -4.58 8.68 -12.64
CA PHE A 92 -5.13 8.59 -13.99
C PHE A 92 -5.62 9.91 -14.59
N TYR A 93 -6.21 10.79 -13.77
CA TYR A 93 -6.87 11.99 -14.28
C TYR A 93 -6.04 13.27 -14.20
N ILE A 94 -5.05 13.32 -13.29
CA ILE A 94 -4.24 14.52 -13.10
C ILE A 94 -2.85 14.28 -13.67
N ASN A 95 -2.07 13.43 -13.01
CA ASN A 95 -0.70 13.12 -13.40
C ASN A 95 -0.23 11.91 -12.58
N PRO A 96 0.43 10.92 -13.22
CA PRO A 96 0.90 9.72 -12.52
C PRO A 96 1.88 10.02 -11.37
N ALA A 97 2.72 11.05 -11.49
CA ALA A 97 3.64 11.46 -10.43
C ALA A 97 2.91 12.02 -9.21
N TRP A 98 1.88 12.84 -9.44
CA TRP A 98 1.05 13.40 -8.36
C TRP A 98 0.26 12.32 -7.64
N GLY A 99 -0.28 11.34 -8.37
CA GLY A 99 -0.97 10.20 -7.77
C GLY A 99 -0.05 9.37 -6.87
N VAL A 100 1.17 9.04 -7.35
CA VAL A 100 2.17 8.31 -6.53
C VAL A 100 2.64 9.14 -5.34
N GLY A 101 2.87 10.45 -5.54
CA GLY A 101 3.24 11.37 -4.46
C GLY A 101 2.16 11.43 -3.37
N PHE A 102 0.89 11.52 -3.77
CA PHE A 102 -0.25 11.47 -2.85
C PHE A 102 -0.32 10.15 -2.07
N LEU A 103 -0.18 9.02 -2.76
CA LEU A 103 -0.17 7.69 -2.14
C LEU A 103 0.98 7.57 -1.11
N LEU A 104 2.18 8.05 -1.46
CA LEU A 104 3.35 8.03 -0.59
C LEU A 104 3.14 8.88 0.66
N LEU A 105 2.74 10.14 0.49
CA LEU A 105 2.51 11.08 1.59
C LEU A 105 1.41 10.59 2.51
N THR A 106 0.35 10.01 1.96
CA THR A 106 -0.78 9.56 2.76
C THR A 106 -0.41 8.32 3.58
N ILE A 107 0.25 7.32 2.99
CA ILE A 107 0.67 6.11 3.72
C ILE A 107 1.73 6.42 4.77
N TYR A 108 2.65 7.33 4.47
CA TYR A 108 3.62 7.79 5.46
C TYR A 108 2.93 8.59 6.58
N GLY A 109 2.11 9.57 6.20
CA GLY A 109 1.42 10.48 7.12
C GLY A 109 0.45 9.77 8.06
N ILE A 110 -0.19 8.70 7.60
CA ILE A 110 -1.19 7.98 8.40
C ILE A 110 -0.62 7.36 9.68
N ARG A 111 0.68 7.02 9.66
CA ARG A 111 1.39 6.50 10.83
C ARG A 111 1.51 7.53 11.94
N HIS A 112 1.52 8.82 11.59
CA HIS A 112 1.63 9.93 12.53
C HIS A 112 0.26 10.46 12.99
N VAL A 113 -0.84 9.98 12.41
CA VAL A 113 -2.19 10.37 12.82
C VAL A 113 -2.52 9.70 14.15
N LYS A 114 -2.60 10.50 15.22
CA LYS A 114 -2.85 10.03 16.60
C LYS A 114 -4.07 9.10 16.70
N VAL A 115 -5.16 9.42 16.00
CA VAL A 115 -6.39 8.62 16.02
C VAL A 115 -6.14 7.21 15.50
N ILE A 116 -5.45 7.09 14.36
CA ILE A 116 -5.18 5.81 13.71
C ILE A 116 -4.14 5.02 14.51
N ASN A 117 -3.09 5.68 14.97
CA ASN A 117 -2.07 5.05 15.81
C ASN A 117 -2.66 4.50 17.12
N ASN A 118 -3.58 5.25 17.76
CA ASN A 118 -4.26 4.77 18.97
C ASN A 118 -5.08 3.49 18.72
N GLN A 119 -5.73 3.40 17.55
CA GLN A 119 -6.49 2.21 17.18
C GLN A 119 -5.59 1.02 16.83
N ILE A 120 -4.48 1.27 16.13
CA ILE A 120 -3.48 0.22 15.84
C ILE A 120 -2.86 -0.31 17.13
N ASN A 121 -2.56 0.54 18.11
CA ASN A 121 -1.96 0.13 19.39
C ASN A 121 -2.90 -0.70 20.29
N LYS A 122 -4.20 -0.76 19.98
CA LYS A 122 -5.13 -1.70 20.64
C LYS A 122 -4.99 -3.14 20.14
N LEU A 123 -4.37 -3.35 18.97
CA LEU A 123 -4.06 -4.67 18.45
C LEU A 123 -2.91 -5.30 19.24
N GLU A 124 -2.82 -6.63 19.20
CA GLU A 124 -1.66 -7.29 19.78
C GLU A 124 -0.36 -6.87 19.08
N GLN A 125 0.71 -6.74 19.86
CA GLN A 125 2.06 -6.40 19.39
C GLN A 125 2.50 -7.05 18.07
N PRO A 126 2.30 -8.37 17.83
CA PRO A 126 2.68 -8.98 16.55
C PRO A 126 1.99 -8.36 15.32
N TYR A 127 0.75 -7.89 15.43
CA TYR A 127 0.03 -7.23 14.33
C TYR A 127 0.52 -5.81 14.09
N VAL A 128 0.80 -5.05 15.16
CA VAL A 128 1.37 -3.69 15.07
C VAL A 128 2.69 -3.72 14.32
N VAL A 129 3.60 -4.61 14.70
CA VAL A 129 4.91 -4.78 14.05
C VAL A 129 4.75 -5.20 12.58
N LEU A 130 3.74 -6.02 12.26
CA LEU A 130 3.48 -6.42 10.89
C LEU A 130 3.02 -5.24 10.03
N ILE A 131 2.07 -4.43 10.53
CA ILE A 131 1.57 -3.24 9.83
C ILE A 131 2.71 -2.26 9.56
N ASP A 132 3.55 -1.98 10.56
CA ASP A 132 4.70 -1.08 10.39
C ASP A 132 5.67 -1.55 9.30
N LYS A 133 5.99 -2.85 9.28
CA LYS A 133 6.86 -3.44 8.25
C LYS A 133 6.25 -3.30 6.86
N ILE A 134 4.96 -3.58 6.71
CA ILE A 134 4.25 -3.46 5.44
C ILE A 134 4.27 -2.00 4.98
N SER A 135 3.92 -1.05 5.86
CA SER A 135 3.91 0.37 5.51
C SER A 135 5.28 0.85 5.02
N ILE A 136 6.37 0.44 5.67
CA ILE A 136 7.74 0.79 5.24
C ILE A 136 8.02 0.22 3.83
N ILE A 137 7.72 -1.05 3.60
CA ILE A 137 7.93 -1.70 2.29
C ILE A 137 7.14 -0.98 1.19
N LEU A 138 5.85 -0.67 1.44
CA LEU A 138 5.00 0.04 0.49
C LEU A 138 5.54 1.45 0.20
N CYS A 139 6.00 2.19 1.22
CA CYS A 139 6.62 3.50 1.04
C CYS A 139 7.89 3.41 0.18
N ILE A 140 8.76 2.42 0.41
CA ILE A 140 9.97 2.22 -0.41
C ILE A 140 9.57 1.97 -1.88
N CYS A 141 8.63 1.06 -2.13
CA CYS A 141 8.15 0.77 -3.47
C CYS A 141 7.57 2.02 -4.16
N LEU A 142 6.79 2.83 -3.44
CA LEU A 142 6.25 4.08 -3.97
C LEU A 142 7.32 5.13 -4.25
N MET A 143 8.35 5.23 -3.40
CA MET A 143 9.51 6.10 -3.68
C MET A 143 10.21 5.68 -4.98
N VAL A 144 10.44 4.39 -5.18
CA VAL A 144 11.07 3.85 -6.41
C VAL A 144 10.26 4.20 -7.66
N ILE A 145 8.92 4.08 -7.60
CA ILE A 145 8.03 4.47 -8.70
C ILE A 145 8.06 5.99 -8.90
N LEU A 146 8.05 6.78 -7.83
CA LEU A 146 8.06 8.25 -7.91
C LEU A 146 9.34 8.76 -8.57
N THR A 147 10.49 8.18 -8.20
CA THR A 147 11.78 8.53 -8.80
C THR A 147 11.80 8.26 -10.30
N TYR A 148 11.14 7.19 -10.77
CA TYR A 148 10.98 6.97 -12.20
C TYR A 148 10.18 8.09 -12.88
N TRP A 149 9.04 8.47 -12.31
CA TRP A 149 8.21 9.54 -12.90
C TRP A 149 8.92 10.88 -12.94
N LEU A 150 9.73 11.17 -11.93
CA LEU A 150 10.51 12.40 -11.83
C LEU A 150 11.88 12.30 -12.52
N ASN A 151 12.17 11.21 -13.22
CA ASN A 151 13.47 10.99 -13.84
C ASN A 151 13.69 11.96 -15.00
N PRO A 152 14.67 12.89 -14.92
CA PRO A 152 14.91 13.85 -15.99
C PRO A 152 15.52 13.21 -17.25
N TYR A 153 16.11 12.01 -17.13
CA TYR A 153 16.79 11.36 -18.26
C TYR A 153 15.81 10.69 -19.23
N THR A 154 14.77 10.04 -18.70
CA THR A 154 13.74 9.36 -19.51
C THR A 154 12.48 10.22 -19.68
N ASN A 155 12.34 11.27 -18.87
CA ASN A 155 11.26 12.26 -18.88
C ASN A 155 9.84 11.68 -19.15
N PRO A 156 9.40 10.62 -18.46
CA PRO A 156 8.16 9.93 -18.78
C PRO A 156 6.90 10.77 -18.49
N ILE A 157 7.06 11.88 -17.75
CA ILE A 157 5.98 12.79 -17.36
C ILE A 157 5.59 13.77 -18.48
N GLU A 158 6.45 13.98 -19.47
CA GLU A 158 6.23 14.93 -20.57
C GLU A 158 5.03 14.57 -21.43
N VAL A 159 4.69 13.27 -21.50
CA VAL A 159 3.48 12.77 -22.20
C VAL A 159 2.19 13.33 -21.61
N TYR A 160 2.23 13.84 -20.38
CA TYR A 160 1.07 14.35 -19.64
C TYR A 160 1.02 15.89 -19.52
N TYR A 161 1.92 16.60 -20.21
CA TYR A 161 1.94 18.06 -20.35
C TYR A 161 1.49 18.50 -21.74
#